data_AF-A0A534LNK5-F1
#
_entry.id   AF-A0A534LNK5-F1
#
_cell.length_a   1.000
_cell.length_b   1.000
_cell.length_c   1.000
_cell.angle_alpha   90.00
_cell.angle_beta   90.00
_cell.angle_gamma   90.00
#
_symmetry.space_group_name_H-M   'P 1'
#
loop_
_entity.id
_entity.type
_entity.pdbx_description
1 polymer ?
#
loop_
_entity_poly.entity_id
_entity_poly.type
_entity_poly.pdbx_seq_one_letter_code
_entity_poly.pdbx_strand_id
1 'polypeptide(L)'
;MVRAVKPTRKRDGRLGPPQGYPKDPEKYGDPANWKYPVHTPFHARAARRYFNEPRNRAKYTPEEQAYIDKKINEALERFGVAVKIKGGEIEDEAGTIQADVPMNKDIDKLSFDELLLVFLGRNRLASAKAIDPSVVSVDKDTETLLAGRVKEYSVRIDRQEKRVEHDCVDFKTNRATGRLMCKHLGAFLMQVDRGKATHLLRDLLRERDHWTFE
;
A
#
# COMPACT_ATOMS: atom_id res chain seq x y z
N MET A 1 21.14 6.10 24.54
CA MET A 1 19.88 6.23 23.77
C MET A 1 19.20 7.53 24.21
N VAL A 2 18.74 8.36 23.28
CA VAL A 2 18.01 9.59 23.61
C VAL A 2 16.66 9.21 24.21
N ARG A 3 16.26 9.84 25.32
CA ARG A 3 14.97 9.56 25.98
C ARG A 3 13.84 10.06 25.08
N ALA A 4 12.96 9.16 24.63
CA ALA A 4 11.81 9.53 23.82
C ALA A 4 10.83 10.40 24.62
N VAL A 5 10.45 11.56 24.06
CA VAL A 5 9.50 12.51 24.67
C VAL A 5 8.34 12.73 23.72
N LYS A 6 7.11 12.68 24.25
CA LYS A 6 5.91 12.91 23.45
C LYS A 6 5.94 14.33 22.85
N PRO A 7 5.70 14.50 21.54
CA PRO A 7 5.69 15.80 20.92
C PRO A 7 4.69 16.75 21.58
N THR A 8 5.10 18.00 21.71
CA THR A 8 4.25 19.11 22.14
C THR A 8 3.44 19.66 20.97
N ARG A 9 2.46 20.52 21.27
CA ARG A 9 1.66 21.20 20.25
C ARG A 9 2.56 22.04 19.33
N LYS A 10 2.53 21.74 18.03
CA LYS A 10 3.25 22.47 16.98
C LYS A 10 2.31 23.48 16.32
N ARG A 11 2.89 24.57 15.82
CA ARG A 11 2.17 25.64 15.10
C ARG A 11 1.42 25.11 13.87
N ASP A 12 2.00 24.13 13.17
CA ASP A 12 1.42 23.48 12.00
C ASP A 12 0.63 22.19 12.34
N GLY A 13 0.33 21.96 13.62
CA GLY A 13 -0.46 20.82 14.07
C GLY A 13 -1.96 20.99 13.79
N ARG A 14 -2.67 19.91 13.47
CA ARG A 14 -4.13 19.95 13.28
C ARG A 14 -4.85 19.96 14.63
N LEU A 15 -5.98 20.65 14.77
CA LEU A 15 -6.74 20.67 16.04
C LEU A 15 -7.42 19.32 16.35
N GLY A 16 -7.68 18.53 15.30
CA GLY A 16 -8.34 17.25 15.37
C GLY A 16 -7.83 16.31 14.29
N PRO A 17 -8.34 15.06 14.28
CA PRO A 17 -8.01 14.09 13.23
C PRO A 17 -8.48 14.61 11.87
N PRO A 18 -7.82 14.23 10.76
CA PRO A 18 -8.36 14.46 9.43
C PRO A 18 -9.75 13.79 9.27
N GLN A 19 -10.59 14.30 8.37
CA GLN A 19 -11.92 13.74 8.14
C GLN A 19 -11.84 12.27 7.73
N GLY A 20 -12.61 11.39 8.40
CA GLY A 20 -12.62 9.95 8.15
C GLY A 20 -11.51 9.16 8.87
N TYR A 21 -10.67 9.83 9.67
CA TYR A 21 -9.60 9.17 10.44
C TYR A 21 -10.03 8.89 11.89
N PRO A 22 -9.33 7.98 12.60
CA PRO A 22 -9.62 7.69 14.00
C PRO A 22 -9.56 8.93 14.86
N LYS A 23 -10.55 9.04 15.76
CA LYS A 23 -10.63 10.09 16.80
C LYS A 23 -9.82 9.76 18.05
N ASP A 24 -9.10 8.65 18.04
CA ASP A 24 -8.17 8.24 19.09
C ASP A 24 -6.75 8.78 18.77
N PRO A 25 -6.18 9.68 19.58
CA PRO A 25 -4.83 10.21 19.39
C PRO A 25 -3.74 9.12 19.42
N GLU A 26 -3.96 7.98 20.07
CA GLU A 26 -2.95 6.91 20.15
C GLU A 26 -2.69 6.22 18.81
N LYS A 27 -3.62 6.38 17.86
CA LYS A 27 -3.52 5.96 16.47
C LYS A 27 -2.63 6.86 15.61
N TYR A 28 -1.85 7.74 16.23
CA TYR A 28 -0.95 8.69 15.57
C TYR A 28 0.46 8.60 16.15
N GLY A 29 1.47 8.79 15.29
CA GLY A 29 2.87 8.92 15.69
C GLY A 29 3.14 10.22 16.45
N ASP A 30 2.38 11.28 16.13
CA ASP A 30 2.34 12.53 16.87
C ASP A 30 0.90 12.81 17.34
N PRO A 31 0.52 12.33 18.54
CA PRO A 31 -0.83 12.47 19.08
C PRO A 31 -1.25 13.91 19.36
N ALA A 32 -0.31 14.80 19.73
CA ALA A 32 -0.64 16.19 20.09
C ALA A 32 -1.01 17.05 18.86
N ASN A 33 -0.63 16.58 17.68
CA ASN A 33 -0.80 17.32 16.43
C ASN A 33 -1.63 16.58 15.38
N TRP A 34 -2.16 15.40 15.72
CA TRP A 34 -2.91 14.52 14.84
C TRP A 34 -2.16 14.26 13.52
N LYS A 35 -0.84 14.05 13.63
CA LYS A 35 0.07 13.80 12.52
C LYS A 35 0.54 12.36 12.55
N TYR A 36 0.89 11.85 11.37
CA TYR A 36 1.40 10.49 11.19
C TYR A 36 0.39 9.44 11.68
N PRO A 37 -0.81 9.33 11.07
CA PRO A 37 -1.72 8.24 11.40
C PRO A 37 -1.02 6.88 11.23
N VAL A 38 -1.28 5.93 12.12
CA VAL A 38 -0.66 4.59 12.14
C VAL A 38 -1.66 3.46 12.41
N HIS A 39 -2.96 3.71 12.20
CA HIS A 39 -4.03 2.74 12.50
C HIS A 39 -4.24 1.66 11.44
N THR A 40 -3.62 1.79 10.27
CA THR A 40 -3.61 0.76 9.23
C THR A 40 -2.17 0.54 8.76
N PRO A 41 -1.87 -0.62 8.12
CA PRO A 41 -0.56 -0.87 7.52
C PRO A 41 -0.18 0.24 6.52
N PHE A 42 -1.15 0.72 5.75
CA PHE A 42 -0.95 1.84 4.82
C PHE A 42 -0.53 3.12 5.55
N HIS A 43 -1.26 3.50 6.60
CA HIS A 43 -0.99 4.72 7.35
C HIS A 43 0.35 4.66 8.08
N ALA A 44 0.70 3.51 8.68
CA ALA A 44 1.99 3.33 9.33
C ALA A 44 3.17 3.48 8.35
N ARG A 45 3.06 2.93 7.13
CA ARG A 45 4.07 3.09 6.06
C ARG A 45 4.15 4.53 5.57
N ALA A 46 3.01 5.18 5.34
CA ALA A 46 2.94 6.58 4.93
C ALA A 46 3.55 7.51 6.00
N ALA A 47 3.27 7.24 7.26
CA ALA A 47 3.84 7.95 8.41
C ALA A 47 5.37 7.87 8.42
N ARG A 48 5.95 6.66 8.27
CA ARG A 48 7.41 6.46 8.20
C ARG A 48 8.04 7.29 7.10
N ARG A 49 7.49 7.24 5.89
CA ARG A 49 7.99 8.00 4.73
C ARG A 49 7.89 9.50 4.96
N TYR A 50 6.72 10.00 5.38
CA TYR A 50 6.52 11.44 5.59
C TYR A 50 7.44 11.95 6.70
N PHE A 51 7.61 11.15 7.76
CA PHE A 51 8.47 11.51 8.87
C PHE A 51 9.94 11.53 8.46
N ASN A 52 10.43 10.56 7.68
CA ASN A 52 11.84 10.50 7.25
C ASN A 52 12.28 11.66 6.36
N GLU A 53 11.36 12.41 5.75
CA GLU A 53 11.73 13.56 4.94
C GLU A 53 12.41 14.64 5.81
N PRO A 54 13.61 15.14 5.46
CA PRO A 54 14.41 16.01 6.34
C PRO A 54 13.65 17.24 6.86
N ARG A 55 12.85 17.87 6.00
CA ARG A 55 12.01 19.03 6.34
C ARG A 55 10.95 18.74 7.40
N ASN A 56 10.49 17.49 7.50
CA ASN A 56 9.50 17.07 8.48
C ASN A 56 10.18 16.65 9.78
N ARG A 57 11.32 15.93 9.71
CA ARG A 57 12.14 15.60 10.90
C ARG A 57 12.61 16.85 11.63
N ALA A 58 13.07 17.86 10.88
CA ALA A 58 13.61 19.10 11.43
C ALA A 58 12.62 19.91 12.30
N LYS A 59 11.32 19.60 12.25
CA LYS A 59 10.28 20.23 13.09
C LYS A 59 10.26 19.72 14.54
N TYR A 60 10.99 18.64 14.82
CA TYR A 60 10.96 17.91 16.08
C TYR A 60 12.35 17.85 16.69
N THR A 61 12.43 17.97 18.02
CA THR A 61 13.69 17.75 18.74
C THR A 61 14.12 16.27 18.63
N PRO A 62 15.38 15.92 18.86
CA PRO A 62 15.82 14.52 18.83
C PRO A 62 14.99 13.57 19.71
N GLU A 63 14.53 14.05 20.87
CA GLU A 63 13.69 13.30 21.81
C GLU A 63 12.28 13.08 21.26
N GLU A 64 11.70 14.10 20.63
CA GLU A 64 10.40 14.00 19.95
C GLU A 64 10.49 13.10 18.71
N GLN A 65 11.60 13.17 17.99
CA GLN A 65 11.85 12.29 16.86
C GLN A 65 11.91 10.83 17.29
N ALA A 66 12.63 10.53 18.38
CA ALA A 66 12.71 9.19 18.94
C ALA A 66 11.32 8.64 19.36
N TYR A 67 10.43 9.50 19.87
CA TYR A 67 9.06 9.11 20.20
C TYR A 67 8.24 8.76 18.95
N ILE A 68 8.27 9.63 17.93
CA ILE A 68 7.55 9.40 16.67
C ILE A 68 8.10 8.15 15.97
N ASP A 69 9.42 8.00 15.94
CA ASP A 69 10.10 6.82 15.39
C ASP A 69 9.62 5.54 16.08
N LYS A 70 9.57 5.52 17.41
CA LYS A 70 9.06 4.39 18.20
C LYS A 70 7.61 4.05 17.84
N LYS A 71 6.71 5.04 17.86
CA LYS A 71 5.28 4.82 17.58
C LYS A 71 5.02 4.26 16.17
N ILE A 72 5.77 4.77 15.19
CA ILE A 72 5.67 4.30 13.81
C ILE A 72 6.22 2.88 13.67
N ASN A 73 7.37 2.58 14.31
CA ASN A 73 7.96 1.23 14.27
C ASN A 73 7.05 0.19 14.92
N GLU A 74 6.53 0.46 16.12
CA GLU A 74 5.59 -0.44 16.80
C GLU A 74 4.35 -0.72 15.95
N ALA A 75 3.86 0.27 15.20
CA ALA A 75 2.74 0.07 14.30
C ALA A 75 3.13 -0.79 13.08
N LEU A 76 4.30 -0.56 12.49
CA LEU A 76 4.79 -1.35 11.37
C LEU A 76 5.02 -2.82 11.77
N GLU A 77 5.63 -3.05 12.93
CA GLU A 77 5.81 -4.38 13.53
C GLU A 77 4.48 -5.06 13.78
N ARG A 78 3.49 -4.36 14.37
CA ARG A 78 2.14 -4.88 14.59
C ARG A 78 1.49 -5.38 13.29
N PHE A 79 1.77 -4.73 12.16
CA PHE A 79 1.22 -5.10 10.87
C PHE A 79 2.06 -6.11 10.09
N GLY A 80 3.10 -6.70 10.71
CA GLY A 80 3.97 -7.67 10.04
C GLY A 80 4.78 -7.08 8.89
N VAL A 81 4.91 -5.74 8.83
CA VAL A 81 5.83 -5.09 7.89
C VAL A 81 7.21 -5.24 8.51
N ALA A 82 7.93 -6.28 8.12
CA ALA A 82 9.31 -6.50 8.54
C ALA A 82 10.17 -5.34 8.04
N VAL A 83 10.26 -4.27 8.81
CA VAL A 83 11.19 -3.18 8.53
C VAL A 83 12.54 -3.61 9.07
N LYS A 84 13.35 -4.28 8.24
CA LYS A 84 14.78 -4.37 8.52
C LYS A 84 15.40 -2.99 8.31
N ILE A 85 15.29 -2.10 9.31
CA ILE A 85 16.12 -0.90 9.36
C ILE A 85 17.43 -1.31 10.02
N LYS A 86 18.49 -1.48 9.22
CA LYS A 86 19.86 -1.56 9.73
C LYS A 86 20.60 -0.31 9.28
N GLY A 87 21.08 0.51 10.21
CA GLY A 87 21.97 1.64 9.91
C GLY A 87 21.35 2.87 9.23
N GLY A 88 20.04 2.94 9.06
CA GLY A 88 19.38 4.12 8.45
C GLY A 88 19.20 4.03 6.94
N GLU A 89 19.57 2.92 6.31
CA GLU A 89 19.24 2.62 4.92
C GLU A 89 18.05 1.66 4.83
N ILE A 90 17.14 1.94 3.90
CA ILE A 90 15.97 1.11 3.61
C ILE A 90 16.44 0.06 2.62
N GLU A 91 16.57 -1.20 3.04
CA GLU A 91 16.71 -2.31 2.11
C GLU A 91 15.37 -2.53 1.40
N ASP A 92 15.40 -2.46 0.07
CA ASP A 92 14.22 -2.68 -0.79
C ASP A 92 13.84 -4.16 -0.85
N GLU A 93 13.33 -4.68 0.26
CA GLU A 93 12.63 -5.95 0.27
C GLU A 93 11.18 -5.76 -0.24
N ALA A 94 10.75 -6.75 -1.03
CA ALA A 94 9.62 -6.79 -1.96
C ALA A 94 8.20 -6.58 -1.39
N GLY A 95 8.07 -6.14 -0.13
CA GLY A 95 6.81 -5.73 0.52
C GLY A 95 6.52 -4.23 0.49
N THR A 96 7.45 -3.43 -0.04
CA THR A 96 7.33 -1.97 -0.06
C THR A 96 6.61 -1.54 -1.33
N ILE A 97 5.40 -0.98 -1.21
CA ILE A 97 4.86 -0.05 -2.20
C ILE A 97 5.77 1.19 -2.14
N GLN A 98 6.95 1.07 -2.75
CA GLN A 98 7.82 2.19 -3.00
C GLN A 98 7.15 3.05 -4.06
N ALA A 99 6.99 4.31 -3.68
CA ALA A 99 6.75 5.44 -4.55
C ALA A 99 5.43 5.43 -5.35
N ASP A 100 4.75 6.58 -5.34
CA ASP A 100 3.83 7.02 -6.40
C ASP A 100 2.34 6.68 -6.33
N VAL A 101 1.80 6.41 -5.15
CA VAL A 101 0.36 6.63 -4.96
C VAL A 101 0.10 8.15 -4.93
N PRO A 102 -0.84 8.70 -5.72
CA PRO A 102 -1.30 10.08 -5.56
C PRO A 102 -2.05 10.23 -4.22
N MET A 103 -1.29 10.43 -3.12
CA MET A 103 -1.78 10.36 -1.73
C MET A 103 -2.81 11.44 -1.33
N ASN A 104 -3.24 12.29 -2.26
CA ASN A 104 -4.20 13.37 -2.03
C ASN A 104 -5.47 13.25 -2.88
N LYS A 105 -5.63 12.15 -3.64
CA LYS A 105 -6.75 11.96 -4.57
C LYS A 105 -7.70 10.90 -3.99
N ASP A 106 -8.98 11.21 -4.02
CA ASP A 106 -10.05 10.28 -3.68
C ASP A 106 -9.92 8.99 -4.51
N ILE A 107 -10.11 7.82 -3.88
CA ILE A 107 -10.01 6.50 -4.54
C ILE A 107 -10.92 6.44 -5.77
N ASP A 108 -12.12 7.04 -5.69
CA ASP A 108 -13.06 7.08 -6.81
C ASP A 108 -12.61 7.98 -7.96
N LYS A 109 -11.66 8.87 -7.70
CA LYS A 109 -11.06 9.76 -8.70
C LYS A 109 -9.74 9.21 -9.25
N LEU A 110 -9.19 8.14 -8.67
CA LEU A 110 -8.02 7.48 -9.24
C LEU A 110 -8.40 6.85 -10.59
N SER A 111 -7.56 7.10 -11.58
CA SER A 111 -7.58 6.44 -12.87
C SER A 111 -7.09 5.00 -12.75
N PHE A 112 -7.45 4.15 -13.69
CA PHE A 112 -7.00 2.76 -13.73
C PHE A 112 -5.47 2.61 -13.66
N ASP A 113 -4.72 3.44 -14.37
CA ASP A 113 -3.25 3.40 -14.35
C ASP A 113 -2.70 3.80 -12.96
N GLU A 114 -3.30 4.81 -12.31
CA GLU A 114 -2.95 5.18 -10.93
C GLU A 114 -3.28 4.04 -9.95
N LEU A 115 -4.42 3.36 -10.14
CA LEU A 115 -4.82 2.20 -9.33
C LEU A 115 -3.83 1.05 -9.48
N LEU A 116 -3.50 0.66 -10.71
CA LEU A 116 -2.50 -0.37 -10.99
C LEU A 116 -1.14 0.00 -10.41
N LEU A 117 -0.73 1.27 -10.52
CA LEU A 117 0.50 1.77 -9.94
C LEU A 117 0.56 1.53 -8.42
N VAL A 118 -0.56 1.63 -7.70
CA VAL A 118 -0.60 1.34 -6.25
C VAL A 118 -0.29 -0.13 -5.93
N PHE A 119 -0.77 -1.08 -6.75
CA PHE A 119 -0.57 -2.51 -6.50
C PHE A 119 0.77 -3.04 -7.05
N LEU A 120 1.31 -2.40 -8.08
CA LEU A 120 2.51 -2.88 -8.80
C LEU A 120 3.77 -2.10 -8.39
N GLY A 121 3.68 -0.78 -8.26
CA GLY A 121 4.83 0.14 -8.29
C GLY A 121 5.31 0.40 -9.73
N ARG A 122 6.08 1.48 -9.93
CA ARG A 122 6.48 1.97 -11.28
C ARG A 122 7.11 0.89 -12.16
N ASN A 123 8.14 0.21 -11.65
CA ASN A 123 8.92 -0.76 -12.44
C ASN A 123 8.09 -1.98 -12.86
N ARG A 124 7.23 -2.49 -11.97
CA ARG A 124 6.35 -3.62 -12.28
C ARG A 124 5.19 -3.21 -13.17
N LEU A 125 4.68 -1.97 -13.06
CA LEU A 125 3.69 -1.45 -14.00
C LEU A 125 4.28 -1.33 -15.41
N ALA A 126 5.49 -0.80 -15.56
CA ALA A 126 6.20 -0.77 -16.84
C ALA A 126 6.39 -2.20 -17.40
N SER A 127 6.81 -3.14 -16.53
CA SER A 127 6.96 -4.55 -16.91
C SER A 127 5.63 -5.21 -17.32
N ALA A 128 4.51 -4.83 -16.69
CA ALA A 128 3.18 -5.32 -17.02
C ALA A 128 2.74 -4.81 -18.40
N LYS A 129 2.94 -3.51 -18.67
CA LYS A 129 2.64 -2.89 -19.98
C LYS A 129 3.47 -3.47 -21.13
N ALA A 130 4.66 -3.99 -20.82
CA ALA A 130 5.55 -4.61 -21.79
C ALA A 130 5.24 -6.10 -22.08
N ILE A 131 4.30 -6.72 -21.35
CA ILE A 131 3.84 -8.07 -21.68
C ILE A 131 2.99 -8.00 -22.97
N ASP A 132 3.32 -8.85 -23.92
CA ASP A 132 2.58 -8.97 -25.17
C ASP A 132 1.09 -9.30 -24.88
N PRO A 133 0.13 -8.49 -25.34
CA PRO A 133 -1.29 -8.77 -25.16
C PRO A 133 -1.72 -10.15 -25.68
N SER A 134 -1.06 -10.68 -26.73
CA SER A 134 -1.39 -11.97 -27.33
C SER A 134 -1.13 -13.17 -26.40
N VAL A 135 -0.30 -13.01 -25.37
CA VAL A 135 -0.05 -14.06 -24.37
C VAL A 135 -1.00 -13.99 -23.17
N VAL A 136 -2.03 -13.14 -23.24
CA VAL A 136 -3.04 -13.00 -22.19
C VAL A 136 -4.38 -13.50 -22.72
N SER A 137 -4.99 -14.46 -22.02
CA SER A 137 -6.35 -14.90 -22.28
C SER A 137 -7.26 -14.49 -21.13
N VAL A 138 -8.47 -14.02 -21.46
CA VAL A 138 -9.54 -13.76 -20.49
C VAL A 138 -10.66 -14.75 -20.79
N ASP A 139 -10.76 -15.78 -19.97
CA ASP A 139 -11.72 -16.87 -20.13
C ASP A 139 -13.06 -16.52 -19.48
N LYS A 140 -13.02 -15.73 -18.39
CA LYS A 140 -14.20 -15.19 -17.70
C LYS A 140 -13.99 -13.71 -17.40
N ASP A 141 -14.97 -12.91 -17.81
CA ASP A 141 -15.05 -11.47 -17.54
C ASP A 141 -16.48 -11.15 -17.06
N THR A 142 -16.81 -11.56 -15.84
CA THR A 142 -18.11 -11.25 -15.22
C THR A 142 -17.96 -10.21 -14.11
N GLU A 143 -19.08 -9.69 -13.61
CA GLU A 143 -19.07 -8.73 -12.50
C GLU A 143 -18.43 -9.29 -11.23
N THR A 144 -18.44 -10.60 -11.01
CA THR A 144 -17.97 -11.22 -9.77
C THR A 144 -16.72 -12.08 -9.95
N LEU A 145 -16.43 -12.54 -11.16
CA LEU A 145 -15.35 -13.46 -11.45
C LEU A 145 -14.60 -13.04 -12.71
N LEU A 146 -13.32 -12.73 -12.52
CA LEU A 146 -12.36 -12.55 -13.60
C LEU A 146 -11.42 -13.76 -13.59
N ALA A 147 -11.31 -14.46 -14.70
CA ALA A 147 -10.40 -15.60 -14.79
C ALA A 147 -9.79 -15.72 -16.19
N GLY A 148 -8.59 -16.28 -16.25
CA GLY A 148 -7.90 -16.52 -17.50
C GLY A 148 -6.44 -16.91 -17.28
N ARG A 149 -5.59 -16.57 -18.23
CA ARG A 149 -4.16 -16.90 -18.18
C ARG A 149 -3.29 -15.75 -18.65
N VAL A 150 -2.06 -15.74 -18.15
CA VAL A 150 -0.98 -14.89 -18.67
C VAL A 150 0.22 -15.79 -18.89
N LYS A 151 0.55 -16.05 -20.16
CA LYS A 151 1.46 -17.11 -20.57
C LYS A 151 0.99 -18.47 -20.03
N GLU A 152 1.84 -19.18 -19.31
CA GLU A 152 1.52 -20.45 -18.65
C GLU A 152 0.70 -20.30 -17.36
N TYR A 153 0.73 -19.11 -16.75
CA TYR A 153 0.20 -18.87 -15.40
C TYR A 153 -1.31 -18.65 -15.39
N SER A 154 -1.99 -19.25 -14.41
CA SER A 154 -3.43 -19.07 -14.18
C SER A 154 -3.73 -17.82 -13.37
N VAL A 155 -4.79 -17.11 -13.71
CA VAL A 155 -5.31 -15.96 -12.94
C VAL A 155 -6.77 -16.22 -12.60
N ARG A 156 -7.13 -16.06 -11.33
CA ARG A 156 -8.52 -16.03 -10.87
C ARG A 156 -8.71 -14.94 -9.82
N ILE A 157 -9.68 -14.06 -10.03
CA ILE A 157 -10.05 -13.00 -9.11
C ILE A 157 -11.55 -13.09 -8.86
N ASP A 158 -11.91 -13.43 -7.64
CA ASP A 158 -13.28 -13.66 -7.21
C ASP A 158 -13.69 -12.59 -6.19
N ARG A 159 -14.64 -11.73 -6.56
CA ARG A 159 -15.14 -10.65 -5.72
C ARG A 159 -16.10 -11.13 -4.64
N GLN A 160 -16.79 -12.26 -4.86
CA GLN A 160 -17.69 -12.83 -3.85
C GLN A 160 -16.87 -13.49 -2.74
N GLU A 161 -15.85 -14.25 -3.11
CA GLU A 161 -14.94 -14.90 -2.16
C GLU A 161 -13.87 -13.95 -1.61
N LYS A 162 -13.75 -12.74 -2.17
CA LYS A 162 -12.68 -11.76 -1.89
C LYS A 162 -11.29 -12.41 -2.01
N ARG A 163 -11.06 -13.06 -3.15
CA ARG A 163 -9.89 -13.93 -3.37
C ARG A 163 -9.18 -13.57 -4.66
N VAL A 164 -7.85 -13.46 -4.61
CA VAL A 164 -6.96 -13.27 -5.76
C VAL A 164 -6.01 -14.46 -5.80
N GLU A 165 -6.19 -15.33 -6.79
CA GLU A 165 -5.37 -16.51 -7.00
C GLU A 165 -4.49 -16.33 -8.24
N HIS A 166 -3.19 -16.60 -8.08
CA HIS A 166 -2.25 -16.60 -9.20
C HIS A 166 -1.01 -17.45 -8.93
N ASP A 167 -0.63 -18.29 -9.88
CA ASP A 167 0.39 -19.32 -9.67
C ASP A 167 1.83 -18.93 -10.01
N CYS A 168 2.10 -17.68 -10.43
CA CYS A 168 3.47 -17.28 -10.74
C CYS A 168 4.35 -17.14 -9.48
N VAL A 169 5.64 -17.45 -9.64
CA VAL A 169 6.63 -17.45 -8.54
C VAL A 169 6.72 -16.09 -7.83
N ASP A 170 6.78 -14.97 -8.56
CA ASP A 170 6.86 -13.62 -7.95
C ASP A 170 5.65 -13.37 -7.04
N PHE A 171 4.46 -13.76 -7.49
CA PHE A 171 3.23 -13.56 -6.73
C PHE A 171 3.21 -14.40 -5.45
N LYS A 172 3.39 -15.72 -5.58
CA LYS A 172 3.35 -16.65 -4.45
C LYS A 172 4.41 -16.37 -3.38
N THR A 173 5.62 -16.02 -3.80
CA THR A 173 6.73 -15.84 -2.86
C THR A 173 6.75 -14.45 -2.22
N ASN A 174 6.38 -13.41 -2.96
CA ASN A 174 6.58 -12.03 -2.51
C ASN A 174 5.29 -11.21 -2.46
N ARG A 175 4.48 -11.24 -3.54
CA ARG A 175 3.41 -10.25 -3.71
C ARG A 175 2.17 -10.57 -2.90
N ALA A 176 1.83 -11.85 -2.76
CA ALA A 176 0.68 -12.32 -2.00
C ALA A 176 0.76 -11.87 -0.53
N THR A 177 1.92 -12.05 0.11
CA THR A 177 2.18 -11.62 1.50
C THR A 177 1.94 -10.13 1.70
N GLY A 178 2.28 -9.30 0.71
CA GLY A 178 2.06 -7.85 0.74
C GLY A 178 0.67 -7.40 0.27
N ARG A 179 -0.20 -8.32 -0.16
CA ARG A 179 -1.45 -8.03 -0.89
C ARG A 179 -1.21 -7.08 -2.07
N LEU A 180 -0.16 -7.38 -2.82
CA LEU A 180 0.29 -6.65 -4.00
C LEU A 180 0.13 -7.51 -5.26
N MET A 181 0.29 -6.90 -6.41
CA MET A 181 0.22 -7.59 -7.69
C MET A 181 1.62 -7.79 -8.28
N CYS A 182 1.80 -8.89 -9.01
CA CYS A 182 2.94 -9.12 -9.90
C CYS A 182 2.63 -8.51 -11.28
N LYS A 183 3.64 -8.46 -12.16
CA LYS A 183 3.46 -7.93 -13.53
C LYS A 183 2.38 -8.67 -14.34
N HIS A 184 2.18 -9.97 -14.11
CA HIS A 184 1.20 -10.77 -14.84
C HIS A 184 -0.22 -10.36 -14.49
N LEU A 185 -0.55 -10.21 -13.21
CA LEU A 185 -1.85 -9.67 -12.78
C LEU A 185 -2.12 -8.27 -13.34
N GLY A 186 -1.07 -7.43 -13.40
CA GLY A 186 -1.16 -6.13 -14.05
C GLY A 186 -1.52 -6.23 -15.54
N ALA A 187 -0.86 -7.11 -16.29
CA ALA A 187 -1.13 -7.33 -17.71
C ALA A 187 -2.51 -7.95 -17.95
N PHE A 188 -2.93 -8.90 -17.11
CA PHE A 188 -4.26 -9.50 -17.15
C PHE A 188 -5.35 -8.45 -17.01
N LEU A 189 -5.26 -7.59 -15.98
CA LEU A 189 -6.26 -6.54 -15.74
C LEU A 189 -6.30 -5.49 -16.85
N MET A 190 -5.24 -5.34 -17.66
CA MET A 190 -5.26 -4.47 -18.84
C MET A 190 -6.07 -5.06 -20.01
N GLN A 191 -6.33 -6.37 -20.02
CA GLN A 191 -7.14 -7.06 -21.04
C GLN A 191 -8.60 -7.30 -20.62
N VAL A 192 -8.90 -7.18 -19.32
CA VAL A 192 -10.28 -7.19 -18.80
C VAL A 192 -10.98 -5.87 -19.14
N ASP A 193 -12.31 -5.89 -19.22
CA ASP A 193 -13.11 -4.66 -19.29
C ASP A 193 -12.62 -3.59 -18.31
N ARG A 194 -12.36 -2.39 -18.85
CA ARG A 194 -11.73 -1.29 -18.11
C ARG A 194 -12.58 -0.85 -16.92
N GLY A 195 -13.90 -0.87 -17.05
CA GLY A 195 -14.83 -0.48 -15.99
C GLY A 195 -14.76 -1.46 -14.82
N LYS A 196 -14.90 -2.76 -15.10
CA LYS A 196 -14.84 -3.82 -14.08
C LYS A 196 -13.48 -3.89 -13.41
N ALA A 197 -12.39 -3.82 -14.16
CA ALA A 197 -11.05 -3.86 -13.59
C ALA A 197 -10.78 -2.64 -12.69
N THR A 198 -11.26 -1.45 -13.09
CA THR A 198 -11.20 -0.24 -12.24
C THR A 198 -12.01 -0.41 -10.96
N HIS A 199 -13.23 -0.95 -11.06
CA HIS A 199 -14.09 -1.18 -9.89
C HIS A 199 -13.45 -2.17 -8.90
N LEU A 200 -12.95 -3.30 -9.40
CA LEU A 200 -12.20 -4.29 -8.62
C LEU A 200 -11.01 -3.67 -7.89
N LEU A 201 -10.18 -2.89 -8.60
CA LEU A 201 -8.99 -2.28 -8.00
C LEU A 201 -9.34 -1.27 -6.89
N ARG A 202 -10.46 -0.56 -7.01
CA ARG A 202 -10.97 0.32 -5.95
C ARG A 202 -11.45 -0.50 -4.75
N ASP A 203 -12.19 -1.58 -4.97
CA ASP A 203 -12.65 -2.47 -3.90
C ASP A 203 -11.46 -3.08 -3.14
N LEU A 204 -10.47 -3.59 -3.87
CA LEU A 204 -9.22 -4.11 -3.31
C LEU A 204 -8.41 -3.05 -2.55
N LEU A 205 -8.53 -1.76 -2.88
CA LEU A 205 -7.89 -0.69 -2.11
C LEU A 205 -8.64 -0.39 -0.82
N ARG A 206 -9.97 -0.35 -0.88
CA ARG A 206 -10.84 -0.02 0.26
C ARG A 206 -10.83 -1.12 1.31
N GLU A 207 -10.85 -2.37 0.87
CA GLU A 207 -11.06 -3.53 1.73
C GLU A 207 -9.88 -4.49 1.74
N ARG A 208 -8.68 -4.03 1.37
CA ARG A 208 -7.51 -4.89 1.12
C ARG A 208 -7.28 -5.97 2.17
N ASP A 209 -7.45 -5.64 3.45
CA ASP A 209 -7.19 -6.56 4.56
C ASP A 209 -8.24 -7.67 4.70
N HIS A 210 -9.40 -7.54 4.03
CA HIS A 210 -10.44 -8.57 3.93
C HIS A 210 -10.31 -9.46 2.70
N TRP A 211 -9.26 -9.27 1.89
CA TRP A 211 -8.98 -10.09 0.71
C TRP A 211 -7.85 -11.07 0.97
N THR A 212 -8.00 -12.28 0.42
CA THR A 212 -6.99 -13.33 0.41
C THR A 212 -6.23 -13.31 -0.92
N PHE A 213 -4.91 -13.43 -0.85
CA PHE A 213 -4.00 -13.47 -2.00
C PHE A 213 -3.18 -14.76 -1.91
N GLU A 214 -3.19 -15.61 -2.95
CA GLU A 214 -2.51 -16.92 -2.94
C GLU A 214 -2.09 -17.50 -4.29
#